data_AF-J0LEQ3-F1
#
_entry.id   AF-J0LEQ3-F1
#
_cell.length_a   1.000
_cell.length_b   1.000
_cell.length_c   1.000
_cell.angle_alpha   90.00
_cell.angle_beta   90.00
_cell.angle_gamma   90.00
#
_symmetry.space_group_name_H-M   'P 1'
#
loop_
_entity.id
_entity.type
_entity.pdbx_description
1 polymer ?
#
loop_
_entity_poly.entity_id
_entity_poly.type
_entity_poly.pdbx_seq_one_letter_code
_entity_poly.pdbx_strand_id
1 'polypeptide(L)' 'MNLKPLFIWVKENGEGRAFDRVLMKSVIELIKFDTKVTVAELENSESYIIDENLFNILKKRVEQIVGEKFES' A
#
# COMPACT_ATOMS: atom_id res chain seq x y z
N MET A 1 -8.48 1.62 8.78
CA MET A 1 -8.29 2.36 7.52
C MET A 1 -8.26 1.39 6.35
N ASN A 2 -8.84 1.73 5.19
CA ASN A 2 -8.81 0.86 4.00
C ASN A 2 -7.55 1.14 3.17
N LEU A 3 -6.77 0.10 2.86
CA LEU A 3 -5.51 0.22 2.11
C LEU A 3 -5.73 0.35 0.59
N LYS A 4 -6.89 -0.07 0.06
CA LYS A 4 -7.12 -0.13 -1.39
C LYS A 4 -6.99 1.22 -2.12
N PRO A 5 -7.54 2.33 -1.60
CA PRO A 5 -7.39 3.65 -2.23
C PRO A 5 -5.93 4.06 -2.44
N LEU A 6 -5.04 3.70 -1.50
CA LEU A 6 -3.61 3.98 -1.62
C LEU A 6 -2.97 3.24 -2.81
N PHE A 7 -3.38 1.99 -3.05
CA PHE A 7 -2.88 1.20 -4.19
C PHE A 7 -3.45 1.66 -5.52
N ILE A 8 -4.70 2.08 -5.57
CA ILE A 8 -5.32 2.67 -6.78
C ILE A 8 -4.55 3.94 -7.13
N TRP A 9 -4.34 4.83 -6.16
CA TRP A 9 -3.60 6.07 -6.35
C TRP A 9 -2.18 5.83 -6.90
N VAL A 10 -1.48 4.80 -6.41
CA VAL A 10 -0.15 4.44 -6.92
C VAL A 10 -0.18 3.93 -8.36
N LYS A 11 -1.24 3.22 -8.78
CA LYS A 11 -1.40 2.81 -10.19
C LYS A 11 -1.58 4.01 -11.11
N GLU A 12 -2.23 5.06 -10.62
CA GLU A 12 -2.59 6.25 -11.38
C GLU A 12 -1.45 7.28 -11.43
N ASN A 13 -0.70 7.42 -10.34
CA ASN A 13 0.30 8.49 -10.16
C ASN A 13 1.75 7.98 -10.10
N GLY A 14 1.94 6.67 -9.91
CA GLY A 14 3.27 6.06 -9.88
C GLY A 14 3.82 5.80 -11.27
N GLU A 15 5.13 5.94 -11.44
CA GLU A 15 5.84 5.42 -12.61
C GLU A 15 5.61 3.91 -12.74
N GLY A 16 5.65 3.32 -13.94
CA GLY A 16 5.19 1.94 -14.16
C GLY A 16 5.71 0.86 -13.18
N ARG A 17 6.95 0.99 -12.66
CA ARG A 17 7.53 0.08 -11.64
C ARG A 17 7.31 0.51 -10.18
N ALA A 18 6.65 1.64 -9.92
CA ALA A 18 6.34 2.12 -8.58
C ALA A 18 5.28 1.23 -7.91
N PHE A 19 4.29 0.75 -8.67
CA PHE A 19 3.24 -0.11 -8.15
C PHE A 19 3.75 -1.43 -7.56
N ASP A 20 4.59 -2.18 -8.30
CA ASP A 20 5.18 -3.43 -7.80
C ASP A 20 6.08 -3.19 -6.56
N ARG A 21 6.83 -2.09 -6.56
CA ARG A 21 7.67 -1.69 -5.41
C ARG A 21 6.82 -1.39 -4.18
N VAL A 22 5.71 -0.69 -4.37
CA VAL A 22 4.75 -0.37 -3.30
C VAL A 22 4.09 -1.64 -2.77
N LEU A 23 3.65 -2.55 -3.63
CA LEU A 23 3.05 -3.82 -3.21
C LEU A 23 4.04 -4.64 -2.38
N MET A 24 5.26 -4.83 -2.88
CA MET A 24 6.31 -5.57 -2.16
C MET A 24 6.64 -4.95 -0.81
N LYS A 25 6.78 -3.61 -0.75
CA LYS A 25 7.02 -2.90 0.52
C LYS A 25 5.85 -3.03 1.48
N SER A 26 4.63 -2.97 0.97
CA SER A 26 3.43 -3.07 1.79
C SER A 26 3.27 -4.46 2.39
N VAL A 27 3.49 -5.51 1.61
CA VAL A 27 3.50 -6.90 2.10
C VAL A 27 4.56 -7.11 3.19
N ILE A 28 5.78 -6.58 3.01
CA ILE A 28 6.83 -6.68 4.03
C ILE A 28 6.41 -6.01 5.34
N GLU A 29 5.80 -4.82 5.28
CA GLU A 29 5.36 -4.14 6.50
C GLU A 29 4.16 -4.84 7.14
N LEU A 30 3.21 -5.37 6.35
CA LEU A 30 2.09 -6.15 6.87
C LEU A 30 2.58 -7.41 7.60
N ILE A 31 3.55 -8.14 7.02
CA ILE A 31 4.17 -9.31 7.66
C ILE A 31 4.85 -8.94 8.99
N LYS A 32 5.53 -7.79 9.06
CA LYS A 32 6.16 -7.31 10.31
C LYS A 32 5.15 -7.03 11.43
N PHE A 33 3.91 -6.71 11.07
CA PHE A 33 2.79 -6.50 11.97
C PHE A 33 1.93 -7.77 12.16
N ASP A 34 2.52 -8.95 11.96
CA ASP A 34 1.89 -10.28 12.07
C ASP A 34 0.65 -10.47 11.16
N THR A 35 0.54 -9.64 10.12
CA THR A 35 -0.54 -9.73 9.13
C THR A 35 -0.04 -10.59 7.97
N LYS A 36 -0.48 -11.85 7.95
CA LYS A 36 -0.19 -12.77 6.84
C LYS A 36 -1.06 -12.41 5.65
N VAL A 37 -0.43 -11.86 4.62
CA VAL A 37 -1.10 -11.51 3.38
C VAL A 37 -0.14 -11.64 2.21
N THR A 38 -0.65 -12.15 1.10
CA THR A 38 0.07 -12.25 -0.17
C THR A 38 -0.21 -11.04 -1.06
N VAL A 39 0.67 -10.79 -2.03
CA VAL A 39 0.42 -9.76 -3.05
C VAL A 39 -0.90 -10.03 -3.78
N ALA A 40 -1.17 -11.28 -4.14
CA ALA A 40 -2.39 -11.67 -4.83
C ALA A 40 -3.66 -11.37 -4.03
N GLU A 41 -3.65 -11.59 -2.71
CA GLU A 41 -4.79 -11.25 -1.84
C GLU A 41 -5.03 -9.74 -1.78
N LEU A 42 -3.96 -8.93 -1.67
CA LEU A 42 -4.07 -7.46 -1.66
C LEU A 42 -4.59 -6.93 -3.01
N GLU A 43 -4.12 -7.48 -4.12
CA GLU A 43 -4.53 -7.07 -5.45
C GLU A 43 -5.97 -7.43 -5.77
N ASN A 44 -6.42 -8.62 -5.37
CA ASN A 44 -7.78 -9.10 -5.67
C ASN A 44 -8.83 -8.67 -4.65
N SER A 45 -8.42 -8.19 -3.47
CA SER A 45 -9.36 -7.64 -2.48
C SER A 45 -9.97 -6.31 -2.95
N GLU A 46 -11.29 -6.14 -2.80
CA GLU A 46 -11.96 -4.85 -3.02
C GLU A 46 -11.67 -3.86 -1.88
N SER A 47 -11.48 -4.39 -0.67
CA SER A 47 -11.08 -3.62 0.50
C SER A 47 -10.15 -4.44 1.38
N TYR A 48 -9.21 -3.76 2.01
CA TYR A 48 -8.29 -4.38 2.97
C TYR A 48 -8.14 -3.46 4.17
N ILE A 49 -8.74 -3.87 5.29
CA ILE A 49 -8.82 -3.05 6.51
C ILE A 49 -7.63 -3.36 7.40
N ILE A 50 -6.89 -2.32 7.73
CA ILE A 50 -5.75 -2.35 8.66
C ILE A 50 -5.91 -1.28 9.74
N ASP A 51 -5.14 -1.39 10.81
CA ASP A 51 -5.09 -0.35 11.83
C ASP A 51 -4.56 0.98 11.25
N GLU A 52 -4.95 2.08 11.88
CA GLU A 52 -4.62 3.42 11.40
C GLU A 52 -3.11 3.72 11.45
N ASN A 53 -2.41 3.18 12.45
CA ASN A 53 -0.97 3.40 12.60
C ASN A 53 -0.21 2.72 11.44
N LEU A 54 -0.55 1.47 11.13
CA LEU A 54 0.01 0.73 10.01
C LEU A 54 -0.35 1.38 8.67
N PHE A 55 -1.57 1.90 8.52
CA PHE A 55 -1.94 2.67 7.34
C PHE A 55 -1.07 3.92 7.16
N ASN A 56 -0.83 4.68 8.23
CA ASN A 56 0.00 5.89 8.17
C ASN A 56 1.47 5.55 7.86
N ILE A 57 2.00 4.45 8.39
CA ILE A 57 3.34 3.96 8.08
C ILE A 57 3.44 3.60 6.59
N LEU A 58 2.46 2.85 6.07
CA LEU A 58 2.39 2.47 4.67
C LEU A 58 2.25 3.70 3.76
N LYS A 59 1.30 4.58 4.04
CA LYS A 59 1.10 5.85 3.33
C LYS A 59 2.41 6.61 3.17
N LYS A 60 3.12 6.87 4.28
CA LYS A 60 4.40 7.60 4.24
C LYS A 60 5.45 6.93 3.36
N ARG A 61 5.56 5.60 3.41
CA ARG A 61 6.52 4.85 2.57
C ARG A 61 6.13 4.89 1.10
N VAL A 62 4.84 4.82 0.80
CA VAL A 62 4.31 4.89 -0.55
C VAL A 62 4.55 6.27 -1.14
N GLU A 63 4.24 7.34 -0.41
CA GLU A 63 4.50 8.73 -0.81
C GLU A 63 5.99 8.97 -1.11
N GLN A 64 6.90 8.37 -0.33
CA GLN A 64 8.34 8.42 -0.59
C GLN A 64 8.75 7.71 -1.89
N ILE A 65 8.03 6.67 -2.31
CA ILE A 65 8.33 5.90 -3.53
C ILE A 65 7.76 6.61 -4.77
N VAL A 66 6.55 7.14 -4.66
CA VAL A 66 5.86 7.85 -5.75
C VAL A 66 6.45 9.25 -5.94
N GLY A 67 6.93 9.88 -4.86
CA GLY A 67 7.39 11.28 -4.88
C GLY A 67 6.25 12.30 -4.75
N GLU A 68 5.02 11.83 -4.58
CA GLU A 68 3.81 12.65 -4.44
C GLU A 68 3.09 12.34 -3.12
N LYS A 69 2.17 13.22 -2.71
CA LYS A 69 1.37 13.02 -1.49
C LYS A 69 0.03 12.38 -1.83
N PHE A 70 -0.39 11.45 -0.98
CA PHE A 70 -1.70 10.84 -1.09
C PHE A 70 -2.74 11.73 -0.39
N GLU A 71 -3.59 12.36 -1.19
CA GLU A 71 -4.74 13.14 -0.75
C GLU A 71 -6.00 12.24 -0.81
N SER A 72 -6.51 11.86 0.35
CA SER A 72 -7.69 11.01 0.52
C SER A 72 -8.48 11.44 1.75
#